data_AF-A0A358Q0N7-F1
#
_entry.id   AF-A0A358Q0N7-F1
#
_cell.length_a   1.000
_cell.length_b   1.000
_cell.length_c   1.000
_cell.angle_alpha   90.00
_cell.angle_beta   90.00
_cell.angle_gamma   90.00
#
_symmetry.space_group_name_H-M   'P 1'
#
loop_
_entity.id
_entity.type
_entity.pdbx_description
1 polymer ?
#
loop_
_entity_poly.entity_id
_entity_poly.type
_entity_poly.pdbx_seq_one_letter_code
_entity_poly.pdbx_strand_id
1 'polypeptide(L)'
;MAKLTWKLIGMVVLSLGFLMSFQNPAGATPLALETKRIFGMRQIDTAINVSMEGWQQAETVLLANCYNFPDALVAAPLSHQLDAPILLTPTGGVDAKVMEEIKRLGAQKVILLGGPAALSTKVEEDILKAGLNQPERIYGYDQYETAQKVAERVGTKGQVILASGEQFPDALSISAYAGVTETPILLTRTKQMPSSTQLALNGFQQQGDLHTIVVGGEAVVSSTTLGGLQSVERIFGNDRYETAAEIYEFARDALPSQTAYLVTGENFPDALAAGGLAAKKRAGILLTQGNNLPGAIYSVLVRPSESPLQVVIIGGAAVVTEKVKAMVEGTEQPDYLLMNLTIVIDPGHGGPDPGAKGVSGVYEKNNTLPVGLNLAALLRSAGARVILTRSTDVSPAEGTYSERADLEARIKIANDLQADLFISLHNDSFSNPSASGTSTYYSSQNPVASQAKALALNIQSELVRSIGLPNRGVKDAAFYVVKNTKMPAVLVELGFLSNPTEEKLLKSLEFQRKAAQGIYQGILSFQGY
;
A
#
# COMPACT_ATOMS: atom_id res chain seq x y z
N MET A 1 1.47 73.51 -47.62
CA MET A 1 1.43 72.81 -48.92
C MET A 1 1.90 71.38 -48.66
N ALA A 2 1.03 70.45 -48.26
CA ALA A 2 0.10 69.67 -49.09
C ALA A 2 0.79 68.71 -50.08
N LYS A 3 0.53 67.40 -49.86
CA LYS A 3 0.55 66.23 -50.79
C LYS A 3 1.94 65.56 -51.01
N LEU A 4 2.12 64.23 -51.05
CA LEU A 4 1.20 63.13 -51.39
C LEU A 4 1.80 61.72 -51.08
N THR A 5 0.91 60.75 -50.76
CA THR A 5 0.88 59.29 -51.09
C THR A 5 1.85 58.23 -50.52
N TRP A 6 1.31 57.43 -49.58
CA TRP A 6 1.08 55.96 -49.59
C TRP A 6 1.69 55.08 -50.71
N LYS A 7 2.51 54.07 -50.35
CA LYS A 7 2.24 52.59 -50.39
C LYS A 7 3.51 51.70 -50.44
N LEU A 8 3.48 50.64 -49.63
CA LEU A 8 4.19 49.34 -49.72
C LEU A 8 5.73 49.26 -49.61
N ILE A 9 6.22 48.97 -48.40
CA ILE A 9 7.11 47.83 -48.06
C ILE A 9 6.67 47.46 -46.62
N GLY A 10 6.07 46.32 -46.33
CA GLY A 10 6.58 44.98 -46.59
C GLY A 10 7.00 44.40 -45.24
N MET A 11 6.14 43.56 -44.67
CA MET A 11 6.38 42.63 -43.56
C MET A 11 7.84 42.42 -43.16
N VAL A 12 8.14 42.65 -41.87
CA VAL A 12 8.98 41.85 -40.95
C VAL A 12 9.16 42.69 -39.68
N VAL A 13 8.16 42.65 -38.79
CA VAL A 13 8.35 42.93 -37.36
C VAL A 13 7.69 41.76 -36.66
N LEU A 14 8.40 40.64 -36.67
CA LEU A 14 8.10 39.43 -35.94
C LEU A 14 9.36 39.09 -35.15
N SER A 15 9.16 38.60 -33.93
CA SER A 15 10.15 38.08 -32.99
C SER A 15 11.02 39.11 -32.25
N LEU A 16 10.53 39.55 -31.08
CA LEU A 16 11.28 39.49 -29.81
C LEU A 16 10.40 39.99 -28.64
N GLY A 17 9.17 39.46 -28.58
CA GLY A 17 8.41 39.41 -27.33
C GLY A 17 8.71 38.05 -26.71
N PHE A 18 9.76 37.98 -25.89
CA PHE A 18 10.04 36.83 -25.04
C PHE A 18 8.93 36.78 -23.97
N LEU A 19 7.77 36.24 -24.38
CA LEU A 19 6.77 35.72 -23.45
C LEU A 19 7.44 34.57 -22.73
N MET A 20 8.05 34.85 -21.57
CA MET A 20 8.11 33.87 -20.50
C MET A 20 6.67 33.57 -20.12
N SER A 21 6.02 32.71 -20.89
CA SER A 21 5.01 31.83 -20.35
C SER A 21 5.75 31.00 -19.31
N PHE A 22 5.77 31.49 -18.06
CA PHE A 22 5.60 30.57 -16.95
C PHE A 22 4.33 29.79 -17.32
N GLN A 23 4.51 28.62 -17.90
CA GLN A 23 3.50 27.60 -17.76
C GLN A 23 3.37 27.50 -16.25
N ASN A 24 2.30 28.09 -15.70
CA ASN A 24 1.81 27.66 -14.41
C ASN A 24 1.87 26.14 -14.49
N PRO A 25 2.64 25.44 -13.62
CA PRO A 25 2.55 23.99 -13.58
C PRO A 25 1.07 23.71 -13.52
N ALA A 26 0.55 22.95 -14.49
CA ALA A 26 -0.86 22.67 -14.62
C ALA A 26 -1.36 22.34 -13.21
N GLY A 27 -2.08 23.29 -12.61
CA GLY A 27 -2.42 23.22 -11.19
C GLY A 27 -3.20 21.94 -11.08
N ALA A 28 -2.62 20.96 -10.41
CA ALA A 28 -3.19 19.64 -10.41
C ALA A 28 -4.63 19.74 -9.97
N THR A 29 -5.51 19.05 -10.69
CA THR A 29 -6.88 18.98 -10.24
C THR A 29 -6.83 18.30 -8.87
N PRO A 30 -7.37 18.93 -7.81
CA PRO A 30 -7.62 18.24 -6.55
C PRO A 30 -8.22 16.85 -6.80
N LEU A 31 -8.10 15.95 -5.81
CA LEU A 31 -9.05 14.84 -5.73
C LEU A 31 -10.47 15.39 -5.94
N ALA A 32 -11.26 14.77 -6.80
CA ALA A 32 -12.63 15.22 -7.08
C ALA A 32 -13.59 14.05 -6.91
N LEU A 33 -13.42 13.32 -5.80
CA LEU A 33 -14.13 12.08 -5.55
C LEU A 33 -15.46 12.36 -4.87
N GLU A 34 -16.51 11.65 -5.27
CA GLU A 34 -17.78 11.70 -4.55
C GLU A 34 -17.60 11.10 -3.16
N THR A 35 -18.14 11.73 -2.11
CA THR A 35 -18.09 11.16 -0.77
C THR A 35 -19.45 10.82 -0.20
N LYS A 36 -19.50 9.71 0.53
CA LYS A 36 -20.62 9.31 1.38
C LYS A 36 -20.07 9.00 2.77
N ARG A 37 -20.86 9.21 3.82
CA ARG A 37 -20.47 8.86 5.20
C ARG A 37 -21.47 7.89 5.81
N ILE A 38 -20.97 6.80 6.41
CA ILE A 38 -21.73 5.85 7.22
C ILE A 38 -21.19 5.92 8.65
N PHE A 39 -22.03 6.37 9.59
CA PHE A 39 -21.60 6.59 10.96
C PHE A 39 -22.77 6.51 11.93
N GLY A 40 -22.50 6.21 13.19
CA GLY A 40 -23.44 6.37 14.30
C GLY A 40 -22.82 7.15 15.45
N MET A 41 -23.59 7.37 16.53
CA MET A 41 -23.07 8.03 17.75
C MET A 41 -22.08 7.14 18.50
N ARG A 42 -22.26 5.82 18.43
CA ARG A 42 -21.38 4.79 18.99
C ARG A 42 -20.95 3.86 17.88
N GLN A 43 -19.88 3.10 18.11
CA GLN A 43 -19.43 2.05 17.20
C GLN A 43 -20.51 0.99 16.90
N ILE A 44 -21.38 0.73 17.87
CA ILE A 44 -22.54 -0.15 17.72
C ILE A 44 -23.49 0.43 16.66
N ASP A 45 -23.79 1.73 16.75
CA ASP A 45 -24.69 2.39 15.82
C ASP A 45 -24.05 2.50 14.42
N THR A 46 -22.73 2.69 14.32
CA THR A 46 -21.99 2.63 13.05
C THR A 46 -22.12 1.24 12.41
N ALA A 47 -21.93 0.16 13.17
CA ALA A 47 -22.06 -1.21 12.66
C ALA A 47 -23.50 -1.52 12.18
N ILE A 48 -24.52 -1.02 12.88
CA ILE A 48 -25.92 -1.11 12.43
C ILE A 48 -26.13 -0.36 11.11
N ASN A 49 -25.57 0.84 10.96
CA ASN A 49 -25.68 1.61 9.72
C ASN A 49 -24.92 0.97 8.55
N VAL A 50 -23.79 0.31 8.81
CA VAL A 50 -23.08 -0.53 7.83
C VAL A 50 -23.95 -1.73 7.42
N SER A 51 -24.64 -2.37 8.36
CA SER A 51 -25.59 -3.45 8.07
C SER A 51 -26.75 -2.98 7.18
N MET A 52 -27.38 -1.86 7.51
CA MET A 52 -28.48 -1.31 6.71
C MET A 52 -28.06 -0.93 5.28
N GLU A 53 -26.80 -0.51 5.08
CA GLU A 53 -26.25 -0.21 3.76
C GLU A 53 -26.05 -1.48 2.91
N GLY A 54 -25.57 -2.56 3.53
CA GLY A 54 -25.20 -3.78 2.83
C GLY A 54 -26.34 -4.78 2.66
N TRP A 55 -27.27 -4.86 3.62
CA TRP A 55 -28.22 -5.96 3.76
C TRP A 55 -29.64 -5.46 4.01
N GLN A 56 -30.53 -5.77 3.07
CA GLN A 56 -31.97 -5.63 3.28
C GLN A 56 -32.50 -6.77 4.17
N GLN A 57 -31.95 -7.97 3.98
CA GLN A 57 -32.23 -9.18 4.76
C GLN A 57 -30.93 -9.99 4.92
N ALA A 58 -30.84 -10.79 5.97
CA ALA A 58 -29.75 -11.75 6.17
C ALA A 58 -30.26 -12.91 7.04
N GLU A 59 -30.01 -14.17 6.66
CA GLU A 59 -30.41 -15.33 7.48
C GLU A 59 -29.57 -15.41 8.78
N THR A 60 -28.30 -15.01 8.66
CA THR A 60 -27.29 -15.11 9.72
C THR A 60 -26.74 -13.72 10.04
N VAL A 61 -26.41 -13.49 11.32
CA VAL A 61 -25.64 -12.33 11.79
C VAL A 61 -24.40 -12.82 12.52
N LEU A 62 -23.25 -12.20 12.23
CA LEU A 62 -22.03 -12.37 13.04
C LEU A 62 -22.05 -11.30 14.13
N LEU A 63 -21.94 -11.71 15.39
CA LEU A 63 -21.99 -10.81 16.53
C LEU A 63 -20.66 -10.86 17.30
N ALA A 64 -20.01 -9.70 17.43
CA ALA A 64 -18.75 -9.56 18.13
C ALA A 64 -18.84 -8.51 19.25
N ASN A 65 -17.83 -8.49 20.12
CA ASN A 65 -17.76 -7.53 21.22
C ASN A 65 -17.35 -6.12 20.73
N CYS A 66 -17.96 -5.06 21.26
CA CYS A 66 -17.69 -3.68 20.83
C CYS A 66 -16.47 -3.01 21.51
N TYR A 67 -15.85 -3.64 22.50
CA TYR A 67 -14.72 -3.12 23.30
C TYR A 67 -13.43 -3.96 23.18
N ASN A 68 -13.53 -5.24 22.83
CA ASN A 68 -12.41 -6.16 22.62
C ASN A 68 -12.75 -7.10 21.45
N PHE A 69 -12.25 -6.77 20.28
CA PHE A 69 -12.73 -7.26 18.97
C PHE A 69 -11.64 -7.89 18.09
N PRO A 70 -10.51 -8.42 18.60
CA PRO A 70 -9.58 -9.14 17.72
C PRO A 70 -10.27 -10.35 17.07
N ASP A 71 -11.32 -10.88 17.69
CA ASP A 71 -12.18 -11.93 17.15
C ASP A 71 -12.99 -11.47 15.91
N ALA A 72 -13.33 -10.19 15.80
CA ALA A 72 -14.04 -9.63 14.64
C ALA A 72 -13.12 -9.33 13.45
N LEU A 73 -11.83 -9.13 13.72
CA LEU A 73 -10.83 -8.71 12.72
C LEU A 73 -10.66 -9.73 11.59
N VAL A 74 -10.89 -11.00 11.90
CA VAL A 74 -10.78 -12.15 10.99
C VAL A 74 -12.13 -12.56 10.38
N ALA A 75 -13.20 -11.83 10.66
CA ALA A 75 -14.56 -12.26 10.35
C ALA A 75 -15.01 -11.95 8.92
N ALA A 76 -14.32 -11.08 8.18
CA ALA A 76 -14.75 -10.67 6.83
C ALA A 76 -14.89 -11.84 5.83
N PRO A 77 -13.99 -12.84 5.78
CA PRO A 77 -14.18 -14.06 4.98
C PRO A 77 -15.48 -14.81 5.33
N LEU A 78 -15.74 -15.01 6.62
CA LEU A 78 -16.94 -15.71 7.08
C LEU A 78 -18.22 -14.89 6.82
N SER A 79 -18.15 -13.57 7.01
CA SER A 79 -19.22 -12.62 6.71
C SER A 79 -19.61 -12.68 5.23
N HIS A 80 -18.62 -12.69 4.34
CA HIS A 80 -18.84 -12.81 2.90
C HIS A 80 -19.43 -14.18 2.52
N GLN A 81 -18.87 -15.28 3.02
CA GLN A 81 -19.37 -16.63 2.73
C GLN A 81 -20.82 -16.86 3.15
N LEU A 82 -21.25 -16.28 4.28
CA LEU A 82 -22.60 -16.44 4.81
C LEU A 82 -23.57 -15.35 4.35
N ASP A 83 -23.09 -14.40 3.55
CA ASP A 83 -23.77 -13.14 3.25
C ASP A 83 -24.39 -12.48 4.50
N ALA A 84 -23.58 -12.36 5.56
CA ALA A 84 -24.02 -11.97 6.89
C ALA A 84 -23.32 -10.68 7.36
N PRO A 85 -24.05 -9.67 7.89
CA PRO A 85 -23.42 -8.50 8.47
C PRO A 85 -22.69 -8.83 9.78
N ILE A 86 -21.68 -8.03 10.10
CA ILE A 86 -20.97 -8.03 11.38
C ILE A 86 -21.58 -6.93 12.25
N LEU A 87 -22.25 -7.31 13.34
CA LEU A 87 -22.77 -6.39 14.36
C LEU A 87 -21.92 -6.44 15.63
N LEU A 88 -22.01 -5.38 16.43
CA LEU A 88 -21.22 -5.20 17.64
C LEU A 88 -22.12 -5.04 18.86
N THR A 89 -21.77 -5.67 19.98
CA THR A 89 -22.51 -5.53 21.24
C THR A 89 -21.58 -5.49 22.46
N PRO A 90 -22.00 -4.93 23.62
CA PRO A 90 -21.24 -5.03 24.86
C PRO A 90 -21.11 -6.46 25.40
N THR A 91 -20.15 -6.71 26.29
CA THR A 91 -19.93 -8.03 26.92
C THR A 91 -21.16 -8.57 27.65
N GLY A 92 -21.91 -7.68 28.31
CA GLY A 92 -22.95 -8.02 29.27
C GLY A 92 -24.34 -8.27 28.68
N GLY A 93 -24.51 -8.33 27.36
CA GLY A 93 -25.81 -8.57 26.73
C GLY A 93 -25.89 -8.00 25.31
N VAL A 94 -27.00 -8.29 24.62
CA VAL A 94 -27.27 -7.73 23.29
C VAL A 94 -27.82 -6.31 23.43
N ASP A 95 -27.17 -5.31 22.83
CA ASP A 95 -27.67 -3.93 22.77
C ASP A 95 -29.06 -3.92 22.11
N ALA A 96 -29.99 -3.14 22.65
CA ALA A 96 -31.37 -3.15 22.20
C ALA A 96 -31.50 -2.83 20.70
N LYS A 97 -30.71 -1.88 20.18
CA LYS A 97 -30.73 -1.52 18.76
C LYS A 97 -30.11 -2.60 17.87
N VAL A 98 -29.14 -3.35 18.39
CA VAL A 98 -28.58 -4.51 17.69
C VAL A 98 -29.64 -5.59 17.56
N MET A 99 -30.42 -5.83 18.61
CA MET A 99 -31.52 -6.78 18.56
C MET A 99 -32.62 -6.34 17.59
N GLU A 100 -32.93 -5.04 17.53
CA GLU A 100 -33.82 -4.47 16.50
C GLU A 100 -33.29 -4.70 15.09
N GLU A 101 -31.99 -4.49 14.87
CA GLU A 101 -31.36 -4.72 13.57
C GLU A 101 -31.37 -6.20 13.16
N ILE A 102 -31.07 -7.12 14.09
CA ILE A 102 -31.18 -8.57 13.87
C ILE A 102 -32.61 -8.93 13.41
N LYS A 103 -33.63 -8.35 14.05
CA LYS A 103 -35.03 -8.55 13.67
C LYS A 103 -35.37 -7.91 12.32
N ARG A 104 -34.87 -6.71 12.03
CA ARG A 104 -35.07 -6.01 10.75
C ARG A 104 -34.54 -6.85 9.59
N LEU A 105 -33.37 -7.47 9.77
CA LEU A 105 -32.75 -8.37 8.80
C LEU A 105 -33.53 -9.68 8.59
N GLY A 106 -34.46 -10.02 9.49
CA GLY A 106 -35.15 -11.31 9.50
C GLY A 106 -34.25 -12.49 9.90
N ALA A 107 -33.10 -12.21 10.53
CA ALA A 107 -32.11 -13.22 10.87
C ALA A 107 -32.67 -14.23 11.88
N GLN A 108 -32.36 -15.50 11.65
CA GLN A 108 -32.75 -16.61 12.54
C GLN A 108 -31.54 -17.22 13.25
N LYS A 109 -30.33 -17.03 12.68
CA LYS A 109 -29.08 -17.56 13.18
C LYS A 109 -28.18 -16.42 13.64
N VAL A 110 -27.57 -16.59 14.80
CA VAL A 110 -26.54 -15.68 15.31
C VAL A 110 -25.28 -16.49 15.58
N ILE A 111 -24.16 -16.05 15.03
CA ILE A 111 -22.84 -16.63 15.32
C ILE A 111 -22.08 -15.64 16.19
N LEU A 112 -21.77 -16.06 17.42
CA LEU A 112 -20.98 -15.29 18.37
C LEU A 112 -19.50 -15.50 18.09
N LEU A 113 -18.77 -14.41 17.90
CA LEU A 113 -17.32 -14.41 17.73
C LEU A 113 -16.65 -14.00 19.05
N GLY A 114 -15.95 -14.96 19.67
CA GLY A 114 -15.28 -14.76 20.95
C GLY A 114 -15.91 -15.53 22.11
N GLY A 115 -15.10 -15.76 23.14
CA GLY A 115 -15.49 -16.57 24.30
C GLY A 115 -16.39 -15.84 25.29
N PRO A 116 -16.83 -16.51 26.38
CA PRO A 116 -17.69 -15.91 27.40
C PRO A 116 -17.12 -14.63 28.06
N ALA A 117 -15.80 -14.45 28.05
CA ALA A 117 -15.18 -13.21 28.53
C ALA A 117 -15.41 -12.01 27.60
N ALA A 118 -15.50 -12.25 26.29
CA ALA A 118 -15.82 -11.23 25.29
C ALA A 118 -17.34 -11.04 25.16
N LEU A 119 -18.10 -12.12 25.12
CA LEU A 119 -19.55 -12.11 24.99
C LEU A 119 -20.14 -13.08 26.02
N SER A 120 -20.58 -12.56 27.16
CA SER A 120 -21.04 -13.37 28.30
C SER A 120 -22.23 -14.27 27.96
N THR A 121 -22.54 -15.22 28.84
CA THR A 121 -23.72 -16.09 28.70
C THR A 121 -25.02 -15.28 28.60
N LYS A 122 -25.06 -14.07 29.17
CA LYS A 122 -26.20 -13.17 29.03
C LYS A 122 -26.48 -12.78 27.56
N VAL A 123 -25.46 -12.69 26.71
CA VAL A 123 -25.65 -12.46 25.26
C VAL A 123 -26.44 -13.61 24.64
N GLU A 124 -26.10 -14.86 24.96
CA GLU A 124 -26.82 -16.05 24.48
C GLU A 124 -28.25 -16.08 24.99
N GLU A 125 -28.45 -15.79 26.28
CA GLU A 125 -29.78 -15.73 26.88
C GLU A 125 -30.65 -14.65 26.22
N ASP A 126 -30.09 -13.48 25.92
CA ASP A 126 -30.83 -12.38 25.29
C ASP A 126 -31.26 -12.77 23.85
N ILE A 127 -30.44 -13.51 23.11
CA ILE A 127 -30.76 -14.07 21.78
C ILE A 127 -31.90 -15.09 21.89
N LEU A 128 -31.82 -16.04 22.81
CA LEU A 128 -32.85 -17.06 23.02
C LEU A 128 -34.18 -16.44 23.48
N LYS A 129 -34.13 -15.48 24.41
CA LYS A 129 -35.33 -14.74 24.89
C LYS A 129 -35.99 -13.94 23.77
N ALA A 130 -35.24 -13.54 22.74
CA ALA A 130 -35.77 -12.87 21.57
C ALA A 130 -36.46 -13.82 20.56
N GLY A 131 -36.45 -15.13 20.83
CA GLY A 131 -37.08 -16.16 19.98
C GLY A 131 -36.23 -16.62 18.80
N LEU A 132 -34.93 -16.33 18.82
CA LEU A 132 -33.97 -16.76 17.80
C LEU A 132 -33.45 -18.17 18.12
N ASN A 133 -32.81 -18.82 17.13
CA ASN A 133 -32.20 -20.12 17.32
C ASN A 133 -31.06 -20.06 18.35
N GLN A 134 -30.70 -21.22 18.91
CA GLN A 134 -29.51 -21.36 19.73
C GLN A 134 -28.29 -20.78 19.00
N PRO A 135 -27.61 -19.76 19.56
CA PRO A 135 -26.47 -19.16 18.90
C PRO A 135 -25.32 -20.16 18.78
N GLU A 136 -24.69 -20.19 17.61
CA GLU A 136 -23.39 -20.83 17.41
C GLU A 136 -22.31 -19.92 18.01
N ARG A 137 -21.26 -20.48 18.61
CA ARG A 137 -20.15 -19.70 19.15
C ARG A 137 -18.82 -20.23 18.62
N ILE A 138 -18.06 -19.35 17.97
CA ILE A 138 -16.72 -19.63 17.48
C ILE A 138 -15.74 -18.86 18.37
N TYR A 139 -14.93 -19.58 19.15
CA TYR A 139 -14.00 -18.97 20.09
C TYR A 139 -12.85 -19.89 20.49
N GLY A 140 -11.68 -19.31 20.74
CA GLY A 140 -10.53 -19.96 21.35
C GLY A 140 -10.25 -19.45 22.78
N TYR A 141 -9.15 -19.93 23.36
CA TYR A 141 -8.61 -19.40 24.62
C TYR A 141 -8.17 -17.95 24.49
N ASP A 142 -7.60 -17.60 23.34
CA ASP A 142 -7.19 -16.24 22.98
C ASP A 142 -7.59 -15.92 21.53
N GLN A 143 -7.28 -14.70 21.10
CA GLN A 143 -7.54 -14.22 19.75
C GLN A 143 -6.89 -15.05 18.63
N TYR A 144 -5.77 -15.72 18.89
CA TYR A 144 -5.07 -16.51 17.89
C TYR A 144 -5.78 -17.84 17.66
N GLU A 145 -6.25 -18.47 18.74
CA GLU A 145 -7.08 -19.66 18.65
C GLU A 145 -8.50 -19.34 18.12
N THR A 146 -9.10 -18.20 18.46
CA THR A 146 -10.35 -17.78 17.80
C THR A 146 -10.12 -17.59 16.29
N ALA A 147 -9.03 -16.94 15.89
CA ALA A 147 -8.68 -16.78 14.48
C ALA A 147 -8.49 -18.12 13.76
N GLN A 148 -7.82 -19.09 14.39
CA GLN A 148 -7.70 -20.45 13.86
C GLN A 148 -9.09 -21.10 13.66
N LYS A 149 -10.02 -21.01 14.62
CA LYS A 149 -11.35 -21.61 14.48
C LYS A 149 -12.22 -20.92 13.42
N VAL A 150 -12.13 -19.60 13.30
CA VAL A 150 -12.79 -18.86 12.20
C VAL A 150 -12.19 -19.28 10.86
N ALA A 151 -10.85 -19.39 10.77
CA ALA A 151 -10.16 -19.84 9.56
C ALA A 151 -10.56 -21.26 9.15
N GLU A 152 -10.67 -22.20 10.09
CA GLU A 152 -11.15 -23.56 9.81
C GLU A 152 -12.60 -23.58 9.31
N ARG A 153 -13.45 -22.71 9.86
CA ARG A 153 -14.84 -22.57 9.43
C ARG A 153 -14.97 -22.03 8.00
N VAL A 154 -14.06 -21.12 7.63
CA VAL A 154 -13.96 -20.53 6.29
C VAL A 154 -13.36 -21.52 5.29
N GLY A 155 -12.38 -22.31 5.71
CA GLY A 155 -11.59 -23.18 4.83
C GLY A 155 -10.56 -22.39 4.03
N THR A 156 -9.84 -23.08 3.14
CA THR A 156 -8.85 -22.46 2.25
C THR A 156 -9.06 -22.92 0.81
N LYS A 157 -8.67 -22.06 -0.16
CA LYS A 157 -8.56 -22.40 -1.59
C LYS A 157 -7.10 -22.40 -2.06
N GLY A 158 -6.18 -22.88 -1.21
CA GLY A 158 -4.74 -22.87 -1.45
C GLY A 158 -4.06 -21.54 -1.08
N GLN A 159 -4.77 -20.63 -0.42
CA GLN A 159 -4.24 -19.37 0.09
C GLN A 159 -4.61 -19.16 1.57
N VAL A 160 -3.74 -18.48 2.31
CA VAL A 160 -4.00 -18.04 3.68
C VAL A 160 -3.34 -16.68 3.91
N ILE A 161 -4.00 -15.81 4.65
CA ILE A 161 -3.45 -14.53 5.07
C ILE A 161 -2.92 -14.67 6.49
N LEU A 162 -1.70 -14.20 6.73
CA LEU A 162 -1.09 -14.13 8.06
C LEU A 162 -0.82 -12.67 8.42
N ALA A 163 -1.46 -12.17 9.46
CA ALA A 163 -1.30 -10.79 9.93
C ALA A 163 -0.94 -10.75 11.42
N SER A 164 -0.45 -9.59 11.89
CA SER A 164 -0.20 -9.40 13.33
C SER A 164 -1.51 -9.46 14.12
N GLY A 165 -1.53 -10.23 15.22
CA GLY A 165 -2.59 -10.13 16.22
C GLY A 165 -2.35 -9.02 17.24
N GLU A 166 -1.14 -8.46 17.27
CA GLU A 166 -0.74 -7.42 18.22
C GLU A 166 -1.10 -6.01 17.69
N GLN A 167 -1.35 -5.89 16.38
CA GLN A 167 -1.79 -4.68 15.71
C GLN A 167 -2.90 -4.98 14.68
N PHE A 168 -3.95 -4.17 14.67
CA PHE A 168 -5.12 -4.37 13.81
C PHE A 168 -5.06 -3.83 12.36
N PRO A 169 -4.32 -2.75 12.02
CA PRO A 169 -4.54 -2.04 10.75
C PRO A 169 -4.30 -2.89 9.50
N ASP A 170 -3.31 -3.78 9.55
CA ASP A 170 -2.92 -4.64 8.45
C ASP A 170 -3.99 -5.71 8.14
N ALA A 171 -4.52 -6.37 9.18
CA ALA A 171 -5.60 -7.33 9.02
C ALA A 171 -6.92 -6.66 8.59
N LEU A 172 -7.18 -5.45 9.08
CA LEU A 172 -8.37 -4.67 8.70
C LEU A 172 -8.34 -4.28 7.22
N SER A 173 -7.20 -3.80 6.71
CA SER A 173 -7.07 -3.32 5.33
C SER A 173 -7.15 -4.45 4.30
N ILE A 174 -6.65 -5.65 4.60
CA ILE A 174 -6.76 -6.84 3.73
C ILE A 174 -8.12 -7.55 3.82
N SER A 175 -8.97 -7.19 4.79
CA SER A 175 -10.20 -7.92 5.11
C SER A 175 -11.18 -8.04 3.92
N ALA A 176 -11.28 -7.03 3.06
CA ALA A 176 -12.14 -7.08 1.89
C ALA A 176 -11.65 -8.08 0.84
N TYR A 177 -10.33 -8.11 0.58
CA TYR A 177 -9.71 -9.10 -0.31
C TYR A 177 -9.93 -10.50 0.24
N ALA A 178 -9.65 -10.71 1.53
CA ALA A 178 -9.85 -11.98 2.23
C ALA A 178 -11.32 -12.46 2.12
N GLY A 179 -12.26 -11.52 2.26
CA GLY A 179 -13.69 -11.71 2.02
C GLY A 179 -14.00 -12.30 0.65
N VAL A 180 -13.66 -11.55 -0.39
CA VAL A 180 -14.01 -11.87 -1.79
C VAL A 180 -13.32 -13.12 -2.30
N THR A 181 -12.06 -13.36 -1.89
CA THR A 181 -11.31 -14.54 -2.31
C THR A 181 -11.58 -15.77 -1.43
N GLU A 182 -12.39 -15.61 -0.38
CA GLU A 182 -12.62 -16.62 0.66
C GLU A 182 -11.30 -17.15 1.25
N THR A 183 -10.34 -16.24 1.45
CA THR A 183 -9.05 -16.55 2.03
C THR A 183 -9.11 -16.34 3.55
N PRO A 184 -8.81 -17.38 4.37
CA PRO A 184 -8.86 -17.24 5.81
C PRO A 184 -7.75 -16.32 6.31
N ILE A 185 -8.05 -15.55 7.36
CA ILE A 185 -7.08 -14.70 8.06
C ILE A 185 -6.67 -15.39 9.36
N LEU A 186 -5.38 -15.68 9.50
CA LEU A 186 -4.75 -16.11 10.74
C LEU A 186 -3.98 -14.95 11.37
N LEU A 187 -3.92 -14.95 12.70
CA LEU A 187 -3.16 -13.97 13.47
C LEU A 187 -1.85 -14.59 13.98
N THR A 188 -0.81 -13.79 14.11
CA THR A 188 0.47 -14.20 14.70
C THR A 188 1.07 -13.11 15.60
N ARG A 189 2.02 -13.48 16.46
CA ARG A 189 2.81 -12.50 17.22
C ARG A 189 4.02 -12.09 16.40
N THR A 190 4.63 -10.96 16.75
CA THR A 190 5.77 -10.42 16.01
C THR A 190 6.90 -11.42 15.83
N LYS A 191 7.35 -12.08 16.92
CA LYS A 191 8.57 -12.91 16.94
C LYS A 191 8.34 -14.40 17.15
N GLN A 192 7.11 -14.82 17.41
CA GLN A 192 6.79 -16.21 17.72
C GLN A 192 5.39 -16.56 17.22
N MET A 193 5.31 -17.52 16.30
CA MET A 193 4.02 -18.00 15.83
C MET A 193 3.31 -18.78 16.95
N PRO A 194 2.04 -18.44 17.27
CA PRO A 194 1.23 -19.24 18.18
C PRO A 194 1.04 -20.67 17.68
N SER A 195 0.91 -21.63 18.60
CA SER A 195 0.68 -23.04 18.24
C SER A 195 -0.64 -23.26 17.50
N SER A 196 -1.69 -22.51 17.83
CA SER A 196 -2.97 -22.53 17.13
C SER A 196 -2.84 -22.06 15.68
N THR A 197 -2.09 -20.99 15.44
CA THR A 197 -1.78 -20.50 14.09
C THR A 197 -1.00 -21.55 13.28
N GLN A 198 0.03 -22.15 13.87
CA GLN A 198 0.81 -23.21 13.21
C GLN A 198 -0.06 -24.44 12.91
N LEU A 199 -0.97 -24.79 13.82
CA LEU A 199 -1.91 -25.91 13.63
C LEU A 199 -2.80 -25.69 12.41
N ALA A 200 -3.38 -24.50 12.27
CA ALA A 200 -4.20 -24.16 11.11
C ALA A 200 -3.41 -24.21 9.79
N LEU A 201 -2.21 -23.63 9.77
CA LEU A 201 -1.32 -23.67 8.60
C LEU A 201 -0.99 -25.10 8.18
N ASN A 202 -0.64 -25.96 9.15
CA ASN A 202 -0.36 -27.37 8.88
C ASN A 202 -1.60 -28.09 8.33
N GLY A 203 -2.79 -27.82 8.89
CA GLY A 203 -4.05 -28.39 8.43
C GLY A 203 -4.40 -27.99 7.00
N PHE A 204 -4.17 -26.73 6.63
CA PHE A 204 -4.36 -26.24 5.26
C PHE A 204 -3.32 -26.80 4.28
N GLN A 205 -2.06 -26.90 4.69
CA GLN A 205 -0.99 -27.47 3.86
C GLN A 205 -1.19 -28.97 3.58
N GLN A 206 -1.90 -29.70 4.44
CA GLN A 206 -2.29 -31.08 4.17
C GLN A 206 -3.33 -31.23 3.05
N GLN A 207 -4.04 -30.15 2.69
CA GLN A 207 -5.05 -30.15 1.62
C GLN A 207 -4.44 -29.88 0.23
N GLY A 208 -3.20 -29.39 0.18
CA GLY A 208 -2.49 -29.09 -1.06
C GLY A 208 -1.45 -27.98 -0.88
N ASP A 209 -0.93 -27.47 -2.00
CA ASP A 209 -0.02 -26.33 -2.00
C ASP A 209 -0.69 -25.12 -1.33
N LEU A 210 0.01 -24.51 -0.38
CA LEU A 210 -0.48 -23.39 0.40
C LEU A 210 0.40 -22.17 0.18
N HIS A 211 -0.19 -21.14 -0.43
CA HIS A 211 0.43 -19.83 -0.56
C HIS A 211 0.05 -18.94 0.63
N THR A 212 1.05 -18.41 1.32
CA THR A 212 0.85 -17.56 2.51
C THR A 212 1.12 -16.11 2.14
N ILE A 213 0.09 -15.27 2.26
CA ILE A 213 0.19 -13.81 2.14
C ILE A 213 0.41 -13.24 3.53
N VAL A 214 1.62 -12.76 3.80
CA VAL A 214 1.96 -12.07 5.05
C VAL A 214 1.68 -10.58 4.88
N VAL A 215 0.87 -10.02 5.77
CA VAL A 215 0.54 -8.59 5.74
C VAL A 215 1.19 -7.89 6.92
N GLY A 216 1.99 -6.87 6.62
CA GLY A 216 2.77 -6.11 7.58
C GLY A 216 4.28 -6.36 7.45
N GLY A 217 5.07 -5.37 7.86
CA GLY A 217 6.53 -5.41 7.77
C GLY A 217 7.20 -6.27 8.85
N GLU A 218 8.53 -6.36 8.79
CA GLU A 218 9.36 -7.11 9.75
C GLU A 218 9.17 -6.69 11.22
N ALA A 219 8.74 -5.44 11.46
CA ALA A 219 8.50 -4.92 12.80
C ALA A 219 7.25 -5.52 13.48
N VAL A 220 6.32 -6.10 12.71
CA VAL A 220 5.03 -6.62 13.21
C VAL A 220 4.82 -8.11 12.91
N VAL A 221 5.50 -8.64 11.89
CA VAL A 221 5.59 -10.07 11.60
C VAL A 221 7.02 -10.36 11.12
N SER A 222 7.89 -10.85 12.00
CA SER A 222 9.29 -11.06 11.65
C SER A 222 9.51 -12.29 10.78
N SER A 223 10.52 -12.26 9.93
CA SER A 223 11.02 -13.39 9.14
C SER A 223 11.33 -14.62 9.98
N THR A 224 11.76 -14.45 11.24
CA THR A 224 11.93 -15.57 12.18
C THR A 224 10.63 -16.28 12.50
N THR A 225 9.52 -15.54 12.58
CA THR A 225 8.17 -16.09 12.80
C THR A 225 7.70 -16.91 11.59
N LEU A 226 8.20 -16.59 10.39
CA LEU A 226 7.84 -17.25 9.13
C LEU A 226 8.72 -18.47 8.81
N GLY A 227 9.67 -18.81 9.69
CA GLY A 227 10.59 -19.92 9.47
C GLY A 227 9.85 -21.24 9.22
N GLY A 228 10.15 -21.88 8.09
CA GLY A 228 9.53 -23.16 7.68
C GLY A 228 8.42 -23.04 6.65
N LEU A 229 7.93 -21.83 6.35
CA LEU A 229 6.98 -21.60 5.27
C LEU A 229 7.69 -21.55 3.92
N GLN A 230 7.16 -22.24 2.90
CA GLN A 230 7.83 -22.40 1.60
C GLN A 230 7.34 -21.43 0.52
N SER A 231 6.08 -20.99 0.57
CA SER A 231 5.47 -20.06 -0.40
C SER A 231 4.91 -18.84 0.34
N VAL A 232 5.74 -17.80 0.46
CA VAL A 232 5.42 -16.58 1.20
C VAL A 232 5.51 -15.37 0.29
N GLU A 233 4.40 -14.66 0.13
CA GLU A 233 4.37 -13.30 -0.38
C GLU A 233 4.18 -12.33 0.80
N ARG A 234 4.90 -11.21 0.83
CA ARG A 234 4.75 -10.20 1.88
C ARG A 234 4.29 -8.89 1.28
N ILE A 235 3.19 -8.35 1.80
CA ILE A 235 2.65 -7.03 1.47
C ILE A 235 2.88 -6.13 2.68
N PHE A 236 3.62 -5.03 2.52
CA PHE A 236 3.97 -4.14 3.63
C PHE A 236 4.35 -2.74 3.15
N GLY A 237 4.13 -1.76 4.02
CA GLY A 237 4.74 -0.44 3.95
C GLY A 237 5.52 -0.09 5.22
N ASN A 238 6.06 1.13 5.29
CA ASN A 238 6.77 1.65 6.46
C ASN A 238 5.85 1.95 7.64
N ASP A 239 4.57 2.22 7.34
CA ASP A 239 3.52 2.39 8.33
C ASP A 239 2.21 1.72 7.86
N ARG A 240 1.18 1.81 8.72
CA ARG A 240 -0.14 1.22 8.43
C ARG A 240 -0.84 1.80 7.20
N TYR A 241 -0.59 3.06 6.88
CA TYR A 241 -1.25 3.74 5.76
C TYR A 241 -0.61 3.33 4.46
N GLU A 242 0.71 3.20 4.44
CA GLU A 242 1.41 2.65 3.30
C GLU A 242 1.11 1.16 3.09
N THR A 243 1.08 0.33 4.16
CA THR A 243 0.63 -1.06 4.02
C THR A 243 -0.78 -1.14 3.43
N ALA A 244 -1.71 -0.28 3.87
CA ALA A 244 -3.05 -0.22 3.31
C ALA A 244 -3.08 0.21 1.83
N ALA A 245 -2.21 1.14 1.43
CA ALA A 245 -2.05 1.52 0.02
C ALA A 245 -1.52 0.34 -0.82
N GLU A 246 -0.49 -0.38 -0.34
CA GLU A 246 0.03 -1.58 -1.03
C GLU A 246 -1.02 -2.68 -1.17
N ILE A 247 -1.81 -2.92 -0.13
CA ILE A 247 -2.92 -3.87 -0.17
C ILE A 247 -3.96 -3.44 -1.20
N TYR A 248 -4.29 -2.14 -1.25
CA TYR A 248 -5.22 -1.61 -2.23
C TYR A 248 -4.73 -1.86 -3.66
N GLU A 249 -3.43 -1.66 -3.93
CA GLU A 249 -2.81 -1.97 -5.23
C GLU A 249 -2.83 -3.47 -5.57
N PHE A 250 -2.43 -4.30 -4.61
CA PHE A 250 -2.39 -5.75 -4.73
C PHE A 250 -3.79 -6.33 -5.03
N ALA A 251 -4.82 -5.80 -4.38
CA ALA A 251 -6.17 -6.35 -4.44
C ALA A 251 -7.02 -5.83 -5.61
N ARG A 252 -6.49 -4.94 -6.48
CA ARG A 252 -7.30 -4.24 -7.52
C ARG A 252 -8.08 -5.19 -8.43
N ASP A 253 -7.44 -6.26 -8.90
CA ASP A 253 -8.09 -7.20 -9.81
C ASP A 253 -9.22 -8.01 -9.11
N ALA A 254 -9.04 -8.30 -7.82
CA ALA A 254 -10.06 -8.99 -7.02
C ALA A 254 -11.21 -8.05 -6.60
N LEU A 255 -10.92 -6.76 -6.41
CA LEU A 255 -11.83 -5.74 -5.90
C LEU A 255 -12.11 -4.64 -6.95
N PRO A 256 -12.86 -4.94 -8.03
CA PRO A 256 -13.04 -4.05 -9.18
C PRO A 256 -14.01 -2.88 -8.93
N SER A 257 -14.54 -2.73 -7.72
CA SER A 257 -15.49 -1.66 -7.42
C SER A 257 -14.86 -0.28 -7.57
N GLN A 258 -15.62 0.64 -8.15
CA GLN A 258 -15.26 2.07 -8.20
C GLN A 258 -15.58 2.80 -6.88
N THR A 259 -15.85 2.06 -5.81
CA THR A 259 -15.98 2.58 -4.44
C THR A 259 -14.78 2.13 -3.61
N ALA A 260 -14.21 3.04 -2.83
CA ALA A 260 -13.28 2.70 -1.75
C ALA A 260 -13.89 3.06 -0.38
N TYR A 261 -13.64 2.23 0.63
CA TYR A 261 -14.03 2.50 2.00
C TYR A 261 -12.87 3.14 2.75
N LEU A 262 -13.07 4.36 3.27
CA LEU A 262 -12.06 5.06 4.06
C LEU A 262 -12.41 4.97 5.54
N VAL A 263 -11.55 4.30 6.32
CA VAL A 263 -11.70 4.13 7.76
C VAL A 263 -10.52 4.76 8.49
N THR A 264 -10.69 5.15 9.75
CA THR A 264 -9.54 5.59 10.56
C THR A 264 -8.58 4.42 10.80
N GLY A 265 -7.28 4.70 10.69
CA GLY A 265 -6.21 3.78 11.04
C GLY A 265 -5.75 3.93 12.49
N GLU A 266 -6.24 4.90 13.25
CA GLU A 266 -5.76 5.23 14.61
C GLU A 266 -6.48 4.43 15.69
N ASN A 267 -7.78 4.23 15.50
CA ASN A 267 -8.61 3.28 16.23
C ASN A 267 -9.39 2.43 15.21
N PHE A 268 -10.12 1.41 15.64
CA PHE A 268 -10.81 0.48 14.74
C PHE A 268 -12.33 0.30 14.98
N PRO A 269 -12.98 0.79 16.06
CA PRO A 269 -14.27 0.22 16.46
C PRO A 269 -15.37 0.49 15.42
N ASP A 270 -15.31 1.63 14.72
CA ASP A 270 -16.19 1.95 13.59
C ASP A 270 -15.86 1.15 12.33
N ALA A 271 -14.60 0.73 12.16
CA ALA A 271 -14.08 0.13 10.94
C ALA A 271 -14.31 -1.38 10.82
N LEU A 272 -14.51 -2.09 11.94
CA LEU A 272 -14.61 -3.56 11.94
C LEU A 272 -15.76 -4.10 11.08
N ALA A 273 -16.93 -3.45 11.16
CA ALA A 273 -18.07 -3.84 10.36
C ALA A 273 -17.86 -3.56 8.87
N ALA A 274 -16.96 -2.62 8.52
CA ALA A 274 -16.69 -2.25 7.14
C ALA A 274 -16.07 -3.40 6.34
N GLY A 275 -15.32 -4.31 6.97
CA GLY A 275 -14.71 -5.47 6.29
C GLY A 275 -15.72 -6.33 5.54
N GLY A 276 -16.82 -6.70 6.21
CA GLY A 276 -17.89 -7.49 5.60
C GLY A 276 -18.62 -6.74 4.48
N LEU A 277 -18.91 -5.44 4.69
CA LEU A 277 -19.56 -4.61 3.67
C LEU A 277 -18.67 -4.40 2.45
N ALA A 278 -17.39 -4.09 2.65
CA ALA A 278 -16.41 -3.88 1.60
C ALA A 278 -16.22 -5.16 0.78
N ALA A 279 -16.14 -6.33 1.43
CA ALA A 279 -16.13 -7.61 0.75
C ALA A 279 -17.41 -7.81 -0.11
N LYS A 280 -18.60 -7.61 0.48
CA LYS A 280 -19.89 -7.73 -0.24
C LYS A 280 -20.00 -6.80 -1.45
N LYS A 281 -19.42 -5.60 -1.35
CA LYS A 281 -19.39 -4.61 -2.43
C LYS A 281 -18.16 -4.74 -3.34
N ARG A 282 -17.28 -5.70 -3.08
CA ARG A 282 -16.02 -5.94 -3.78
C ARG A 282 -15.15 -4.68 -3.92
N ALA A 283 -15.05 -3.95 -2.81
CA ALA A 283 -14.42 -2.64 -2.70
C ALA A 283 -13.22 -2.70 -1.76
N GLY A 284 -12.16 -1.94 -2.08
CA GLY A 284 -10.98 -1.82 -1.22
C GLY A 284 -11.24 -1.02 0.05
N ILE A 285 -10.46 -1.31 1.10
CA ILE A 285 -10.42 -0.53 2.33
C ILE A 285 -9.10 0.25 2.37
N LEU A 286 -9.21 1.56 2.59
CA LEU A 286 -8.10 2.48 2.81
C LEU A 286 -8.15 3.01 4.24
N LEU A 287 -6.99 3.34 4.79
CA LEU A 287 -6.86 3.87 6.15
C LEU A 287 -6.56 5.37 6.11
N THR A 288 -7.00 6.14 7.11
CA THR A 288 -6.65 7.56 7.26
C THR A 288 -6.28 7.91 8.70
N GLN A 289 -5.52 8.98 8.89
CA GLN A 289 -5.46 9.64 10.21
C GLN A 289 -6.78 10.40 10.42
N GLY A 290 -7.15 10.69 11.68
CA GLY A 290 -8.43 11.34 11.94
C GLY A 290 -8.53 12.76 11.37
N ASN A 291 -7.42 13.50 11.30
CA ASN A 291 -7.37 14.89 10.85
C ASN A 291 -6.58 15.14 9.55
N ASN A 292 -6.04 14.10 8.93
CA ASN A 292 -5.18 14.22 7.76
C ASN A 292 -5.30 12.96 6.88
N LEU A 293 -5.36 13.14 5.57
CA LEU A 293 -5.36 12.03 4.61
C LEU A 293 -3.91 11.70 4.24
N PRO A 294 -3.29 10.59 4.71
CA PRO A 294 -1.87 10.32 4.52
C PRO A 294 -1.43 10.31 3.05
N GLY A 295 -0.19 10.76 2.77
CA GLY A 295 0.30 10.90 1.40
C GLY A 295 0.23 9.62 0.58
N ALA A 296 0.53 8.47 1.21
CA ALA A 296 0.42 7.16 0.55
C ALA A 296 -1.02 6.87 0.08
N ILE A 297 -2.01 7.27 0.88
CA ILE A 297 -3.43 7.08 0.57
C ILE A 297 -3.89 8.08 -0.48
N TYR A 298 -3.45 9.33 -0.38
CA TYR A 298 -3.64 10.33 -1.42
C TYR A 298 -3.11 9.82 -2.77
N SER A 299 -1.90 9.24 -2.78
CA SER A 299 -1.23 8.78 -4.01
C SER A 299 -2.00 7.70 -4.78
N VAL A 300 -2.75 6.84 -4.09
CA VAL A 300 -3.58 5.81 -4.73
C VAL A 300 -4.96 6.34 -5.16
N LEU A 301 -5.45 7.38 -4.49
CA LEU A 301 -6.71 8.07 -4.80
C LEU A 301 -6.61 9.10 -5.93
N VAL A 302 -5.41 9.60 -6.26
CA VAL A 302 -5.19 10.66 -7.26
C VAL A 302 -4.70 10.10 -8.62
N ARG A 303 -5.39 9.09 -9.16
CA ARG A 303 -5.01 8.39 -10.40
C ARG A 303 -6.16 8.40 -11.41
N PRO A 304 -6.13 9.27 -12.45
CA PRO A 304 -7.27 9.52 -13.33
C PRO A 304 -7.99 8.29 -13.92
N SER A 305 -7.27 7.21 -14.20
CA SER A 305 -7.81 5.96 -14.79
C SER A 305 -7.97 4.80 -13.80
N GLU A 306 -7.52 4.96 -12.55
CA GLU A 306 -7.42 3.88 -11.55
C GLU A 306 -8.10 4.24 -10.22
N SER A 307 -8.46 5.52 -10.04
CA SER A 307 -9.13 5.99 -8.83
C SER A 307 -10.55 5.44 -8.72
N PRO A 308 -11.03 5.22 -7.48
CA PRO A 308 -12.45 5.03 -7.25
C PRO A 308 -13.20 6.30 -7.70
N LEU A 309 -14.46 6.16 -8.12
CA LEU A 309 -15.35 7.29 -8.34
C LEU A 309 -15.94 7.83 -7.02
N GLN A 310 -16.09 6.95 -6.03
CA GLN A 310 -16.68 7.30 -4.73
C GLN A 310 -15.81 6.80 -3.57
N VAL A 311 -15.71 7.60 -2.52
CA VAL A 311 -15.13 7.22 -1.23
C VAL A 311 -16.23 7.21 -0.16
N VAL A 312 -16.44 6.06 0.46
CA VAL A 312 -17.36 5.92 1.59
C VAL A 312 -16.57 5.98 2.89
N ILE A 313 -16.72 7.08 3.62
CA ILE A 313 -16.10 7.27 4.93
C ILE A 313 -16.91 6.52 5.98
N ILE A 314 -16.24 5.64 6.73
CA ILE A 314 -16.83 4.91 7.84
C ILE A 314 -16.39 5.53 9.16
N GLY A 315 -17.37 5.88 9.99
CA GLY A 315 -17.17 6.57 11.26
C GLY A 315 -17.53 8.06 11.21
N GLY A 316 -17.83 8.60 12.40
CA GLY A 316 -18.26 9.99 12.56
C GLY A 316 -17.15 11.01 12.36
N ALA A 317 -17.52 12.30 12.30
CA ALA A 317 -16.55 13.40 12.18
C ALA A 317 -15.57 13.50 13.35
N ALA A 318 -15.87 12.87 14.49
CA ALA A 318 -14.96 12.78 15.64
C ALA A 318 -13.77 11.83 15.42
N VAL A 319 -13.87 10.87 14.48
CA VAL A 319 -12.80 9.90 14.19
C VAL A 319 -12.21 10.06 12.79
N VAL A 320 -13.00 10.57 11.83
CA VAL A 320 -12.54 10.98 10.50
C VAL A 320 -13.17 12.33 10.20
N THR A 321 -12.41 13.40 10.42
CA THR A 321 -12.88 14.79 10.40
C THR A 321 -13.40 15.24 9.03
N GLU A 322 -14.12 16.36 9.03
CA GLU A 322 -14.54 17.03 7.80
C GLU A 322 -13.36 17.56 6.97
N LYS A 323 -12.20 17.79 7.59
CA LYS A 323 -10.95 18.11 6.89
C LYS A 323 -10.49 16.96 5.99
N VAL A 324 -10.50 15.72 6.49
CA VAL A 324 -10.18 14.54 5.67
C VAL A 324 -11.18 14.39 4.53
N LYS A 325 -12.47 14.57 4.81
CA LYS A 325 -13.51 14.57 3.77
C LYS A 325 -13.25 15.65 2.72
N ALA A 326 -12.93 16.88 3.14
CA ALA A 326 -12.60 17.99 2.26
C ALA A 326 -11.35 17.71 1.39
N MET A 327 -10.34 17.00 1.93
CA MET A 327 -9.20 16.53 1.15
C MET A 327 -9.60 15.53 0.06
N VAL A 328 -10.50 14.60 0.36
CA VAL A 328 -11.01 13.62 -0.62
C VAL A 328 -11.89 14.28 -1.68
N GLU A 329 -12.68 15.28 -1.30
CA GLU A 329 -13.52 16.08 -2.21
C GLU A 329 -12.73 17.15 -2.98
N GLY A 330 -11.47 17.38 -2.60
CA GLY A 330 -10.61 18.39 -3.23
C GLY A 330 -10.87 19.83 -2.84
N THR A 331 -11.73 20.04 -1.84
CA THR A 331 -12.03 21.37 -1.30
C THR A 331 -10.99 21.83 -0.29
N GLU A 332 -10.14 20.92 0.17
CA GLU A 332 -8.93 21.20 0.94
C GLU A 332 -7.73 20.50 0.28
N GLN A 333 -6.65 21.25 0.01
CA GLN A 333 -5.44 20.67 -0.57
C GLN A 333 -4.51 20.17 0.54
N PRO A 334 -3.98 18.94 0.45
CA PRO A 334 -2.92 18.52 1.34
C PRO A 334 -1.58 19.17 0.95
N ASP A 335 -0.74 19.46 1.95
CA ASP A 335 0.58 20.09 1.76
C ASP A 335 1.66 19.09 1.34
N TYR A 336 1.34 18.18 0.41
CA TYR A 336 2.26 17.14 -0.06
C TYR A 336 3.22 17.68 -1.12
N LEU A 337 4.51 17.70 -0.81
CA LEU A 337 5.53 18.31 -1.67
C LEU A 337 5.62 17.66 -3.06
N LEU A 338 5.36 16.36 -3.18
CA LEU A 338 5.47 15.64 -4.45
C LEU A 338 4.11 15.22 -5.01
N MET A 339 3.03 15.87 -4.58
CA MET A 339 1.71 15.62 -5.14
C MET A 339 1.72 15.72 -6.67
N ASN A 340 1.04 14.78 -7.32
CA ASN A 340 0.84 14.71 -8.79
C ASN A 340 2.06 14.34 -9.62
N LEU A 341 3.21 14.10 -9.00
CA LEU A 341 4.33 13.49 -9.69
C LEU A 341 4.11 11.99 -9.80
N THR A 342 4.28 11.47 -11.00
CA THR A 342 4.44 10.04 -11.27
C THR A 342 5.92 9.71 -11.34
N ILE A 343 6.44 8.97 -10.38
CA ILE A 343 7.86 8.62 -10.30
C ILE A 343 8.01 7.11 -10.48
N VAL A 344 8.81 6.71 -11.47
CA VAL A 344 9.18 5.30 -11.65
C VAL A 344 10.49 5.03 -10.95
N ILE A 345 10.49 4.02 -10.09
CA ILE A 345 11.69 3.51 -9.44
C ILE A 345 12.02 2.17 -10.08
N ASP A 346 13.27 2.01 -10.45
CA ASP A 346 13.78 0.84 -11.11
C ASP A 346 14.86 0.17 -10.24
N PRO A 347 14.49 -0.78 -9.36
CA PRO A 347 15.49 -1.62 -8.71
C PRO A 347 16.17 -2.48 -9.78
N GLY A 348 17.44 -2.21 -10.07
CA GLY A 348 18.20 -2.88 -11.12
C GLY A 348 18.23 -4.40 -10.94
N HIS A 349 18.37 -5.13 -12.05
CA HIS A 349 18.40 -6.60 -12.13
C HIS A 349 17.10 -7.25 -11.63
N GLY A 350 17.12 -8.53 -11.22
CA GLY A 350 15.94 -9.26 -10.71
C GLY A 350 15.67 -10.57 -11.45
N GLY A 351 15.06 -11.53 -10.76
CA GLY A 351 14.75 -12.84 -11.30
C GLY A 351 16.04 -13.57 -11.75
N PRO A 352 16.14 -14.01 -13.02
CA PRO A 352 17.32 -14.71 -13.54
C PRO A 352 18.60 -13.86 -13.57
N ASP A 353 18.50 -12.54 -13.51
CA ASP A 353 19.66 -11.64 -13.51
C ASP A 353 20.08 -11.29 -12.08
N PRO A 354 21.21 -11.82 -11.58
CA PRO A 354 21.70 -11.48 -10.25
C PRO A 354 22.32 -10.08 -10.15
N GLY A 355 22.73 -9.48 -11.29
CA GLY A 355 23.67 -8.38 -11.30
C GLY A 355 25.05 -8.76 -10.75
N ALA A 356 25.79 -7.79 -10.23
CA ALA A 356 27.10 -8.04 -9.63
C ALA A 356 27.01 -8.96 -8.41
N LYS A 357 28.06 -9.78 -8.22
CA LYS A 357 28.24 -10.65 -7.05
C LYS A 357 29.30 -10.06 -6.12
N GLY A 358 28.91 -9.77 -4.88
CA GLY A 358 29.79 -9.27 -3.83
C GLY A 358 30.74 -10.33 -3.26
N VAL A 359 31.68 -9.88 -2.44
CA VAL A 359 32.75 -10.70 -1.84
C VAL A 359 32.20 -11.81 -0.95
N SER A 360 31.13 -11.54 -0.20
CA SER A 360 30.42 -12.53 0.63
C SER A 360 29.41 -13.39 -0.16
N GLY A 361 29.29 -13.17 -1.47
CA GLY A 361 28.39 -13.91 -2.35
C GLY A 361 26.99 -13.30 -2.48
N VAL A 362 26.76 -12.09 -1.96
CA VAL A 362 25.48 -11.39 -2.12
C VAL A 362 25.33 -10.86 -3.54
N TYR A 363 24.12 -10.98 -4.09
CA TYR A 363 23.77 -10.46 -5.40
C TYR A 363 23.26 -9.02 -5.32
N GLU A 364 23.59 -8.22 -6.33
CA GLU A 364 23.17 -6.82 -6.46
C GLU A 364 21.67 -6.63 -6.36
N LYS A 365 20.89 -7.48 -7.04
CA LYS A 365 19.43 -7.44 -6.98
C LYS A 365 18.84 -7.46 -5.56
N ASN A 366 19.56 -8.08 -4.61
CA ASN A 366 19.16 -8.19 -3.21
C ASN A 366 19.45 -6.91 -2.39
N ASN A 367 20.27 -6.01 -2.92
CA ASN A 367 20.56 -4.71 -2.31
C ASN A 367 19.75 -3.58 -2.97
N THR A 368 19.56 -3.64 -4.29
CA THR A 368 18.79 -2.61 -5.02
C THR A 368 17.31 -2.65 -4.65
N LEU A 369 16.73 -3.84 -4.48
CA LEU A 369 15.31 -4.00 -4.17
C LEU A 369 14.90 -3.34 -2.84
N PRO A 370 15.56 -3.62 -1.68
CA PRO A 370 15.20 -2.94 -0.44
C PRO A 370 15.32 -1.42 -0.49
N VAL A 371 16.33 -0.88 -1.19
CA VAL A 371 16.48 0.59 -1.35
C VAL A 371 15.35 1.16 -2.20
N GLY A 372 14.96 0.47 -3.27
CA GLY A 372 13.84 0.86 -4.12
C GLY A 372 12.51 0.88 -3.37
N LEU A 373 12.24 -0.14 -2.55
CA LEU A 373 11.05 -0.20 -1.69
C LEU A 373 11.04 0.93 -0.66
N ASN A 374 12.18 1.18 0.02
CA ASN A 374 12.29 2.28 0.97
C ASN A 374 12.11 3.66 0.30
N LEU A 375 12.63 3.84 -0.92
CA LEU A 375 12.47 5.09 -1.68
C LEU A 375 11.02 5.28 -2.13
N ALA A 376 10.37 4.21 -2.58
CA ALA A 376 8.96 4.25 -2.98
C ALA A 376 8.08 4.74 -1.84
N ALA A 377 8.33 4.23 -0.64
CA ALA A 377 7.64 4.64 0.56
C ALA A 377 7.76 6.13 0.86
N LEU A 378 8.99 6.66 0.85
CA LEU A 378 9.25 8.08 1.11
C LEU A 378 8.53 8.97 0.09
N LEU A 379 8.60 8.61 -1.19
CA LEU A 379 7.97 9.37 -2.27
C LEU A 379 6.44 9.33 -2.18
N ARG A 380 5.84 8.17 -1.89
CA ARG A 380 4.39 8.04 -1.64
C ARG A 380 3.96 8.85 -0.43
N SER A 381 4.73 8.82 0.66
CA SER A 381 4.45 9.63 1.85
C SER A 381 4.42 11.14 1.55
N ALA A 382 5.19 11.57 0.55
CA ALA A 382 5.20 12.93 0.03
C ALA A 382 4.14 13.20 -1.06
N GLY A 383 3.21 12.26 -1.30
CA GLY A 383 2.08 12.40 -2.23
C GLY A 383 2.36 12.00 -3.68
N ALA A 384 3.57 11.52 -4.01
CA ALA A 384 3.88 11.07 -5.37
C ALA A 384 3.19 9.74 -5.69
N ARG A 385 2.71 9.60 -6.93
CA ARG A 385 2.36 8.30 -7.50
C ARG A 385 3.65 7.56 -7.83
N VAL A 386 3.90 6.41 -7.20
CA VAL A 386 5.13 5.65 -7.42
C VAL A 386 4.85 4.30 -8.06
N ILE A 387 5.57 4.01 -9.14
CA ILE A 387 5.56 2.70 -9.80
C ILE A 387 6.95 2.10 -9.69
N LEU A 388 7.02 0.87 -9.18
CA LEU A 388 8.23 0.06 -9.20
C LEU A 388 8.25 -0.78 -10.47
N THR A 389 9.38 -0.83 -11.18
CA THR A 389 9.54 -1.79 -12.29
C THR A 389 9.47 -3.23 -11.79
N ARG A 390 9.89 -3.47 -10.54
CA ARG A 390 9.67 -4.70 -9.78
C ARG A 390 9.60 -4.43 -8.28
N SER A 391 8.71 -5.12 -7.58
CA SER A 391 8.59 -5.10 -6.11
C SER A 391 9.08 -6.39 -5.44
N THR A 392 9.42 -7.40 -6.23
CA THR A 392 9.95 -8.71 -5.80
C THR A 392 11.15 -9.12 -6.65
N ASP A 393 11.68 -10.32 -6.41
CA ASP A 393 12.80 -10.89 -7.19
C ASP A 393 12.34 -11.47 -8.54
N VAL A 394 11.87 -10.60 -9.42
CA VAL A 394 11.35 -10.95 -10.75
C VAL A 394 11.95 -10.05 -11.83
N SER A 395 11.92 -10.54 -13.07
CA SER A 395 12.14 -9.69 -14.25
C SER A 395 10.81 -9.01 -14.62
N PRO A 396 10.79 -7.71 -14.99
CA PRO A 396 9.61 -7.05 -15.54
C PRO A 396 9.25 -7.50 -16.96
N ALA A 397 10.10 -8.26 -17.65
CA ALA A 397 9.79 -8.74 -18.99
C ALA A 397 8.82 -9.93 -18.98
N GLU A 398 7.93 -9.96 -19.97
CA GLU A 398 7.09 -11.13 -20.24
C GLU A 398 7.87 -12.21 -21.00
N GLY A 399 7.57 -13.47 -20.72
CA GLY A 399 8.14 -14.61 -21.44
C GLY A 399 9.55 -15.01 -20.98
N THR A 400 10.35 -15.57 -21.90
CA THR A 400 11.72 -16.01 -21.59
C THR A 400 12.64 -14.81 -21.41
N TYR A 401 13.37 -14.79 -20.28
CA TYR A 401 14.29 -13.72 -19.96
C TYR A 401 15.35 -13.50 -21.05
N SER A 402 15.53 -12.24 -21.43
CA SER A 402 16.75 -11.73 -22.06
C SER A 402 17.02 -10.34 -21.49
N GLU A 403 18.30 -9.98 -21.34
CA GLU A 403 18.70 -8.67 -20.82
C GLU A 403 18.06 -7.53 -21.63
N ARG A 404 18.00 -7.69 -22.95
CA ARG A 404 17.40 -6.68 -23.83
C ARG A 404 15.90 -6.49 -23.58
N ALA A 405 15.14 -7.58 -23.48
CA ALA A 405 13.69 -7.51 -23.23
C ALA A 405 13.39 -6.95 -21.83
N ASP A 406 14.20 -7.31 -20.84
CA ASP A 406 14.11 -6.82 -19.47
C ASP A 406 14.31 -5.29 -19.41
N LEU A 407 15.39 -4.80 -20.02
CA LEU A 407 15.67 -3.38 -20.13
C LEU A 407 14.61 -2.61 -20.94
N GLU A 408 14.05 -3.22 -21.99
CA GLU A 408 12.93 -2.66 -22.76
C GLU A 408 11.64 -2.56 -21.94
N ALA A 409 11.32 -3.58 -21.14
CA ALA A 409 10.14 -3.57 -20.27
C ALA A 409 10.21 -2.44 -19.25
N ARG A 410 11.39 -2.22 -18.62
CA ARG A 410 11.60 -1.14 -17.64
C ARG A 410 11.32 0.25 -18.22
N ILE A 411 11.88 0.54 -19.40
CA ILE A 411 11.65 1.86 -20.04
C ILE A 411 10.21 1.98 -20.55
N LYS A 412 9.59 0.87 -20.97
CA LYS A 412 8.22 0.85 -21.48
C LYS A 412 7.25 1.25 -20.38
N ILE A 413 7.40 0.68 -19.18
CA ILE A 413 6.62 1.06 -17.99
C ILE A 413 6.65 2.59 -17.80
N ALA A 414 7.84 3.19 -17.76
CA ALA A 414 7.97 4.63 -17.53
C ALA A 414 7.45 5.49 -18.67
N ASN A 415 7.72 5.09 -19.91
CA ASN A 415 7.33 5.85 -21.09
C ASN A 415 5.82 5.80 -21.36
N ASP A 416 5.18 4.64 -21.12
CA ASP A 416 3.73 4.47 -21.31
C ASP A 416 2.93 5.23 -20.26
N LEU A 417 3.44 5.26 -19.02
CA LEU A 417 2.87 6.05 -17.92
C LEU A 417 3.12 7.56 -18.06
N GLN A 418 3.98 7.97 -18.99
CA GLN A 418 4.45 9.35 -19.09
C GLN A 418 4.99 9.88 -17.75
N ALA A 419 5.79 9.06 -17.07
CA ALA A 419 6.31 9.40 -15.74
C ALA A 419 7.09 10.73 -15.74
N ASP A 420 7.03 11.45 -14.64
CA ASP A 420 7.76 12.71 -14.43
C ASP A 420 9.23 12.48 -14.13
N LEU A 421 9.58 11.38 -13.46
CA LEU A 421 10.97 11.01 -13.13
C LEU A 421 11.18 9.50 -13.24
N PHE A 422 12.40 9.10 -13.61
CA PHE A 422 12.84 7.70 -13.62
C PHE A 422 14.14 7.53 -12.82
N ILE A 423 14.12 6.70 -11.78
CA ILE A 423 15.23 6.50 -10.85
C ILE A 423 15.64 5.03 -10.86
N SER A 424 16.75 4.70 -11.53
CA SER A 424 17.32 3.35 -11.52
C SER A 424 18.37 3.21 -10.42
N LEU A 425 18.35 2.07 -9.72
CA LEU A 425 19.20 1.81 -8.54
C LEU A 425 20.08 0.59 -8.80
N HIS A 426 21.38 0.77 -8.64
CA HIS A 426 22.41 -0.23 -8.93
C HIS A 426 23.53 -0.21 -7.87
N ASN A 427 24.41 -1.21 -7.95
CA ASN A 427 25.66 -1.24 -7.22
C ASN A 427 26.84 -1.48 -8.16
N ASP A 428 27.87 -0.67 -7.98
CA ASP A 428 29.08 -0.73 -8.75
C ASP A 428 29.85 -2.03 -8.42
N SER A 429 30.68 -2.48 -9.36
CA SER A 429 31.63 -3.56 -9.13
C SER A 429 32.86 -3.39 -10.01
N PHE A 430 34.03 -3.64 -9.44
CA PHE A 430 35.30 -3.47 -10.14
C PHE A 430 36.36 -4.45 -9.68
N SER A 431 37.29 -4.79 -10.58
CA SER A 431 38.35 -5.78 -10.33
C SER A 431 39.31 -5.37 -9.21
N ASN A 432 39.50 -4.06 -8.98
CA ASN A 432 40.19 -3.55 -7.80
C ASN A 432 39.21 -3.47 -6.61
N PRO A 433 39.36 -4.32 -5.57
CA PRO A 433 38.44 -4.35 -4.43
C PRO A 433 38.57 -3.13 -3.50
N SER A 434 39.57 -2.27 -3.70
CA SER A 434 39.68 -0.99 -2.99
C SER A 434 38.90 0.14 -3.64
N ALA A 435 38.31 -0.07 -4.82
CA ALA A 435 37.39 0.90 -5.42
C ALA A 435 36.20 1.10 -4.48
N SER A 436 35.78 2.36 -4.31
CA SER A 436 34.76 2.75 -3.34
C SER A 436 34.09 4.05 -3.77
N GLY A 437 32.94 4.33 -3.15
CA GLY A 437 32.14 5.53 -3.33
C GLY A 437 30.87 5.33 -4.14
N THR A 438 30.08 6.39 -4.20
CA THR A 438 28.81 6.43 -4.95
C THR A 438 28.91 7.38 -6.14
N SER A 439 28.25 7.03 -7.25
CA SER A 439 28.09 7.90 -8.42
C SER A 439 26.65 7.90 -8.93
N THR A 440 26.26 8.98 -9.59
CA THR A 440 24.96 9.08 -10.27
C THR A 440 25.19 9.36 -11.75
N TYR A 441 24.58 8.55 -12.60
CA TYR A 441 24.68 8.65 -14.04
C TYR A 441 23.42 9.27 -14.64
N TYR A 442 23.62 10.10 -15.65
CA TYR A 442 22.60 10.55 -16.61
C TYR A 442 23.12 10.25 -18.01
N SER A 443 22.28 10.41 -19.04
CA SER A 443 22.73 10.33 -20.43
C SER A 443 22.54 11.65 -21.16
N SER A 444 23.57 12.14 -21.83
CA SER A 444 23.46 13.23 -22.80
C SER A 444 22.62 12.88 -24.03
N GLN A 445 22.31 11.59 -24.24
CA GLN A 445 21.45 11.11 -25.32
C GLN A 445 19.97 11.01 -24.92
N ASN A 446 19.63 11.25 -23.64
CA ASN A 446 18.25 11.36 -23.20
C ASN A 446 17.61 12.64 -23.81
N PRO A 447 16.34 12.61 -24.26
CA PRO A 447 15.69 13.77 -24.89
C PRO A 447 15.58 15.00 -23.97
N VAL A 448 15.68 14.83 -22.64
CA VAL A 448 15.69 15.89 -21.63
C VAL A 448 16.97 15.87 -20.78
N ALA A 449 18.12 15.71 -21.46
CA ALA A 449 19.43 15.54 -20.84
C ALA A 449 19.83 16.64 -19.82
N SER A 450 19.45 17.90 -20.06
CA SER A 450 19.75 19.00 -19.12
C SER A 450 19.04 18.81 -17.78
N GLN A 451 17.77 18.40 -17.80
CA GLN A 451 16.98 18.08 -16.62
C GLN A 451 17.49 16.80 -15.94
N ALA A 452 17.82 15.76 -16.73
CA ALA A 452 18.41 14.53 -16.20
C ALA A 452 19.74 14.80 -15.47
N LYS A 453 20.59 15.67 -16.01
CA LYS A 453 21.82 16.11 -15.35
C LYS A 453 21.56 16.88 -14.06
N ALA A 454 20.58 17.77 -14.05
CA ALA A 454 20.20 18.52 -12.85
C ALA A 454 19.66 17.59 -11.75
N LEU A 455 18.82 16.61 -12.10
CA LEU A 455 18.35 15.57 -11.19
C LEU A 455 19.52 14.77 -10.62
N ALA A 456 20.46 14.33 -11.47
CA ALA A 456 21.64 13.59 -11.04
C ALA A 456 22.52 14.38 -10.07
N LEU A 457 22.69 15.69 -10.30
CA LEU A 457 23.49 16.56 -9.41
C LEU A 457 22.85 16.69 -8.03
N ASN A 458 21.54 16.90 -7.96
CA ASN A 458 20.83 17.00 -6.69
C ASN A 458 20.86 15.67 -5.93
N ILE A 459 20.56 14.55 -6.59
CA ILE A 459 20.63 13.21 -5.99
C ILE A 459 22.04 12.89 -5.51
N GLN A 460 23.08 13.12 -6.33
CA GLN A 460 24.45 12.83 -5.92
C GLN A 460 24.86 13.62 -4.67
N SER A 461 24.53 14.91 -4.61
CA SER A 461 24.86 15.77 -3.47
C SER A 461 24.22 15.26 -2.17
N GLU A 462 22.90 15.01 -2.20
CA GLU A 462 22.14 14.58 -1.03
C GLU A 462 22.44 13.14 -0.62
N LEU A 463 22.66 12.25 -1.60
CA LEU A 463 23.05 10.87 -1.33
C LEU A 463 24.37 10.81 -0.59
N VAL A 464 25.41 11.48 -1.08
CA VAL A 464 26.73 11.55 -0.42
C VAL A 464 26.61 12.07 1.01
N ARG A 465 25.83 13.13 1.22
CA ARG A 465 25.56 13.70 2.55
C ARG A 465 24.92 12.68 3.50
N SER A 466 24.00 11.87 2.97
CA SER A 466 23.21 10.91 3.75
C SER A 466 23.96 9.63 4.10
N ILE A 467 24.70 9.05 3.14
CA ILE A 467 25.36 7.74 3.31
C ILE A 467 26.83 7.84 3.73
N GLY A 468 27.48 9.00 3.53
CA GLY A 468 28.86 9.25 3.93
C GLY A 468 29.93 8.49 3.13
N LEU A 469 29.60 7.90 1.98
CA LEU A 469 30.55 7.26 1.09
C LEU A 469 31.33 8.29 0.25
N PRO A 470 32.53 7.94 -0.27
CA PRO A 470 33.28 8.82 -1.17
C PRO A 470 32.45 9.30 -2.37
N ASN A 471 32.50 10.60 -2.65
CA ASN A 471 31.78 11.19 -3.79
C ASN A 471 32.53 10.93 -5.10
N ARG A 472 31.96 10.14 -6.00
CA ARG A 472 32.52 9.87 -7.34
C ARG A 472 31.91 10.75 -8.44
N GLY A 473 31.05 11.69 -8.04
CA GLY A 473 30.44 12.69 -8.89
C GLY A 473 29.33 12.17 -9.81
N VAL A 474 28.81 13.10 -10.60
CA VAL A 474 27.84 12.83 -11.66
C VAL A 474 28.58 12.54 -12.97
N LYS A 475 28.10 11.53 -13.70
CA LYS A 475 28.75 11.05 -14.94
C LYS A 475 27.76 10.96 -16.09
N ASP A 476 28.25 11.20 -17.30
CA ASP A 476 27.50 10.96 -18.53
C ASP A 476 27.81 9.54 -19.03
N ALA A 477 26.78 8.70 -19.09
CA ALA A 477 26.86 7.37 -19.67
C ALA A 477 25.55 7.03 -20.39
N ALA A 478 25.67 6.38 -21.55
CA ALA A 478 24.53 5.95 -22.36
C ALA A 478 23.96 4.60 -21.91
N PHE A 479 23.81 4.39 -20.58
CA PHE A 479 23.15 3.19 -20.07
C PHE A 479 21.72 3.12 -20.59
N TYR A 480 21.27 1.90 -20.87
CA TYR A 480 20.07 1.69 -21.68
C TYR A 480 18.84 2.39 -21.12
N VAL A 481 18.57 2.26 -19.82
CA VAL A 481 17.35 2.77 -19.20
C VAL A 481 17.33 4.30 -19.10
N VAL A 482 18.45 4.95 -18.80
CA VAL A 482 18.53 6.42 -18.73
C VAL A 482 18.62 7.09 -20.09
N LYS A 483 19.10 6.36 -21.11
CA LYS A 483 19.15 6.84 -22.49
C LYS A 483 17.78 6.80 -23.17
N ASN A 484 17.02 5.71 -22.99
CA ASN A 484 15.82 5.43 -23.80
C ASN A 484 14.49 5.77 -23.10
N THR A 485 14.54 6.32 -21.89
CA THR A 485 13.40 6.96 -21.22
C THR A 485 13.16 8.37 -21.75
N LYS A 486 11.94 8.89 -21.61
CA LYS A 486 11.51 10.18 -22.17
C LYS A 486 11.42 11.33 -21.16
N MET A 487 11.65 11.03 -19.88
CA MET A 487 11.63 11.96 -18.75
C MET A 487 13.04 12.08 -18.14
N PRO A 488 13.29 13.03 -17.22
CA PRO A 488 14.53 13.09 -16.47
C PRO A 488 14.81 11.75 -15.79
N ALA A 489 15.93 11.13 -16.16
CA ALA A 489 16.26 9.77 -15.77
C ALA A 489 17.69 9.69 -15.23
N VAL A 490 17.85 8.96 -14.12
CA VAL A 490 19.16 8.71 -13.50
C VAL A 490 19.36 7.23 -13.19
N LEU A 491 20.62 6.82 -13.15
CA LEU A 491 21.06 5.54 -12.62
C LEU A 491 22.03 5.81 -11.47
N VAL A 492 21.68 5.35 -10.28
CA VAL A 492 22.42 5.61 -9.04
C VAL A 492 23.20 4.36 -8.67
N GLU A 493 24.53 4.47 -8.65
CA GLU A 493 25.42 3.46 -8.11
C GLU A 493 25.64 3.74 -6.62
N LEU A 494 24.97 2.96 -5.76
CA LEU A 494 24.91 3.23 -4.32
C LEU A 494 26.25 3.00 -3.60
N GLY A 495 27.13 2.20 -4.18
CA GLY A 495 28.42 1.76 -3.61
C GLY A 495 28.95 0.52 -4.35
N PHE A 496 30.14 0.05 -4.01
CA PHE A 496 30.83 -1.06 -4.67
C PHE A 496 30.60 -2.39 -3.94
N LEU A 497 29.98 -3.36 -4.62
CA LEU A 497 29.84 -4.73 -4.08
C LEU A 497 31.15 -5.50 -4.01
N SER A 498 32.11 -5.16 -4.87
CA SER A 498 33.45 -5.74 -4.83
C SER A 498 34.30 -5.22 -3.67
N ASN A 499 33.85 -4.16 -2.97
CA ASN A 499 34.52 -3.62 -1.80
C ASN A 499 33.97 -4.28 -0.52
N PRO A 500 34.80 -5.03 0.25
CA PRO A 500 34.32 -5.74 1.44
C PRO A 500 33.70 -4.86 2.53
N THR A 501 34.09 -3.57 2.60
CA THR A 501 33.54 -2.62 3.57
C THR A 501 32.19 -2.10 3.09
N GLU A 502 32.08 -1.70 1.82
CA GLU A 502 30.83 -1.19 1.27
C GLU A 502 29.79 -2.31 1.10
N GLU A 503 30.18 -3.55 0.75
CA GLU A 503 29.25 -4.69 0.72
C GLU A 503 28.54 -4.89 2.08
N LYS A 504 29.27 -4.76 3.19
CA LYS A 504 28.67 -4.85 4.54
C LYS A 504 27.67 -3.72 4.79
N LEU A 505 27.98 -2.51 4.31
CA LEU A 505 27.07 -1.37 4.41
C LEU A 505 25.83 -1.57 3.55
N LEU A 506 25.99 -1.91 2.27
CA LEU A 506 24.90 -2.14 1.31
C LEU A 506 23.87 -3.17 1.79
N LYS A 507 24.31 -4.19 2.54
CA LYS A 507 23.46 -5.21 3.15
C LYS A 507 22.73 -4.77 4.41
N SER A 508 23.14 -3.64 5.02
CA SER A 508 22.58 -3.17 6.28
C SER A 508 21.30 -2.38 6.06
N LEU A 509 20.29 -2.64 6.91
CA LEU A 509 19.02 -1.90 6.88
C LEU A 509 19.23 -0.39 7.10
N GLU A 510 20.20 -0.02 7.93
CA GLU A 510 20.53 1.38 8.20
C GLU A 510 21.00 2.10 6.94
N PHE A 511 21.96 1.51 6.20
CA PHE A 511 22.44 2.08 4.96
C PHE A 511 21.34 2.16 3.91
N GLN A 512 20.56 1.09 3.75
CA GLN A 512 19.49 1.05 2.74
C GLN A 512 18.46 2.16 2.96
N ARG A 513 18.10 2.45 4.21
CA ARG A 513 17.23 3.57 4.58
C ARG A 513 17.90 4.92 4.34
N LYS A 514 19.17 5.09 4.72
CA LYS A 514 19.93 6.33 4.46
C LYS A 514 20.08 6.63 2.97
N ALA A 515 20.32 5.61 2.16
CA ALA A 515 20.41 5.72 0.71
C ALA A 515 19.09 6.20 0.11
N ALA A 516 17.99 5.54 0.43
CA ALA A 516 16.65 5.96 0.02
C ALA A 516 16.33 7.39 0.47
N GLN A 517 16.65 7.74 1.72
CA GLN A 517 16.48 9.10 2.25
C GLN A 517 17.29 10.14 1.48
N GLY A 518 18.54 9.84 1.13
CA GLY A 518 19.41 10.75 0.37
C GLY A 518 18.89 10.98 -1.05
N ILE A 519 18.42 9.92 -1.72
CA ILE A 519 17.80 10.03 -3.04
C ILE A 519 16.50 10.85 -2.97
N TYR A 520 15.65 10.57 -1.98
CA TYR A 520 14.42 11.33 -1.73
C TYR A 520 14.69 12.83 -1.53
N GLN A 521 15.67 13.20 -0.70
CA GLN A 521 16.05 14.60 -0.50
C GLN A 521 16.61 15.23 -1.79
N GLY A 522 17.35 14.46 -2.59
CA GLY A 522 17.80 14.91 -3.91
C GLY A 522 16.64 15.18 -4.88
N ILE A 523 15.58 14.37 -4.83
CA ILE A 523 14.37 14.60 -5.62
C ILE A 523 13.63 15.86 -5.14
N LEU A 524 13.49 16.05 -3.82
CA LEU A 524 12.90 17.27 -3.26
C LEU A 524 13.67 18.53 -3.72
N SER A 525 15.00 18.52 -3.58
CA SER A 525 15.88 19.62 -4.01
C SER A 525 15.78 19.88 -5.51
N PHE A 526 15.66 18.83 -6.33
CA PHE A 526 15.44 18.97 -7.77
C PHE A 526 14.10 19.64 -8.09
N GLN A 527 13.05 19.36 -7.32
CA GLN A 527 11.73 20.01 -7.45
C GLN A 527 11.68 21.41 -6.81
N GLY A 528 12.75 21.83 -6.12
CA GLY A 528 12.88 23.17 -5.53
C GLY A 528 12.35 23.31 -4.11
N TYR A 529 12.25 22.21 -3.36
CA TYR A 529 11.83 22.19 -1.95
C TYR A 529 12.99 22.25 -0.95
#